data_AF-A0A938IB71-F1
#
_entry.id   AF-A0A938IB71-F1
#
_cell.length_a   1.000
_cell.length_b   1.000
_cell.length_c   1.000
_cell.angle_alpha   90.00
_cell.angle_beta   90.00
_cell.angle_gamma   90.00
#
_symmetry.space_group_name_H-M   'P 1'
#
loop_
_entity.id
_entity.type
_entity.pdbx_description
1 polymer ?
#
loop_
_entity_poly.entity_id
_entity_poly.type
_entity_poly.pdbx_seq_one_letter_code
_entity_poly.pdbx_strand_id
1 'polypeptide(L)'
;MMCFSNVRLIVVSLFLSRNDQRIEKRITAIGDRLTAFGRIIAGNFGDVAMNCGNACSPYNPAPRCGDEIENPVARLAESGIRPEARDSENQATETKKETTLRWLLNALSTSVGRKVVLAITGLLLCGFLVAHLAGNMLLHVPDGGKSYNEYAHALHKQAALLAVAEVGLFGLFIAHIVIALQVSKENRAARKDGYAVTRSKQEGRYAMEGYRPDTWMLVTGIVVLGFLILHLMDFKMELRAKEFYQLADGSALEPADKANALLSSSNLITIIGYTIGSFALIAHLAHGFQSAFQTLGINHPKYTPLIKTIGLIFAFVIGVGFASFPISGLLKGGRSPSTKMNDQRH
;
A
#
# COMPACT_ATOMS: atom_id res chain seq x y z
N MET A 1 3.48 7.56 -25.03
CA MET A 1 3.85 6.12 -25.05
C MET A 1 5.25 5.79 -24.48
N MET A 2 6.11 6.74 -24.09
CA MET A 2 7.50 6.42 -23.72
C MET A 2 7.81 6.21 -22.22
N CYS A 3 6.99 6.67 -21.26
CA CYS A 3 7.34 6.53 -19.82
C CYS A 3 7.13 5.13 -19.22
N PHE A 4 6.27 4.28 -19.80
CA PHE A 4 5.89 2.98 -19.19
C PHE A 4 6.45 1.75 -19.89
N SER A 5 7.14 1.91 -21.04
CA SER A 5 7.78 0.77 -21.71
C SER A 5 8.84 0.12 -20.81
N ASN A 6 9.53 0.94 -20.01
CA ASN A 6 10.61 0.48 -19.13
C ASN A 6 10.10 -0.32 -17.92
N VAL A 7 8.95 0.03 -17.32
CA VAL A 7 8.39 -0.73 -16.17
C VAL A 7 7.84 -2.08 -16.63
N ARG A 8 7.17 -2.11 -17.79
CA ARG A 8 6.71 -3.36 -18.42
C ARG A 8 7.90 -4.26 -18.77
N LEU A 9 8.99 -3.71 -19.31
CA LEU A 9 10.23 -4.44 -19.59
C LEU A 9 10.91 -4.97 -18.34
N ILE A 10 11.01 -4.18 -17.26
CA ILE A 10 11.66 -4.60 -16.01
C ILE A 10 10.92 -5.79 -15.38
N VAL A 11 9.59 -5.74 -15.29
CA VAL A 11 8.80 -6.81 -14.67
C VAL A 11 8.72 -8.05 -15.58
N VAL A 12 8.62 -7.88 -16.91
CA VAL A 12 8.66 -8.99 -17.87
C VAL A 12 10.04 -9.65 -17.92
N SER A 13 11.14 -8.88 -17.84
CA SER A 13 12.49 -9.44 -17.69
C SER A 13 12.67 -10.20 -16.39
N LEU A 14 12.07 -9.75 -15.28
CA LEU A 14 12.11 -10.47 -14.01
C LEU A 14 11.27 -11.77 -14.04
N PHE A 15 10.21 -11.84 -14.85
CA PHE A 15 9.31 -13.00 -14.90
C PHE A 15 9.68 -14.04 -15.98
N LEU A 16 10.31 -13.62 -17.10
CA LEU A 16 10.76 -14.52 -18.17
C LEU A 16 12.21 -15.02 -18.02
N SER A 17 13.01 -14.40 -17.14
CA SER A 17 14.42 -14.77 -16.93
C SER A 17 14.56 -15.96 -15.96
N ARG A 18 14.05 -17.12 -16.34
CA ARG A 18 14.20 -18.36 -15.55
C ARG A 18 15.41 -19.23 -15.94
N ASN A 19 16.39 -18.72 -16.71
CA ASN A 19 17.51 -19.58 -17.13
C ASN A 19 18.85 -18.91 -17.47
N ASP A 20 19.27 -17.84 -16.77
CA ASP A 20 20.62 -17.28 -16.98
C ASP A 20 21.39 -17.09 -15.66
N GLN A 21 22.41 -17.93 -15.45
CA GLN A 21 23.34 -17.94 -14.31
C GLN A 21 24.14 -16.63 -14.17
N ARG A 22 24.22 -15.80 -15.21
CA ARG A 22 24.83 -14.47 -15.15
C ARG A 22 23.96 -13.43 -14.43
N ILE A 23 22.64 -13.64 -14.40
CA ILE A 23 21.69 -12.76 -13.73
C ILE A 23 21.58 -13.09 -12.24
N GLU A 24 21.81 -14.34 -11.80
CA GLU A 24 21.89 -14.66 -10.36
C GLU A 24 22.94 -13.81 -9.65
N LYS A 25 24.14 -13.64 -10.22
CA LYS A 25 25.17 -12.77 -9.62
C LYS A 25 24.75 -11.29 -9.56
N ARG A 26 23.89 -10.84 -10.49
CA ARG A 26 23.35 -9.46 -10.50
C ARG A 26 22.13 -9.30 -9.59
N ILE A 27 21.29 -10.34 -9.43
CA ILE A 27 20.15 -10.38 -8.51
C ILE A 27 20.65 -10.52 -7.07
N THR A 28 21.71 -11.30 -6.81
CA THR A 28 22.36 -11.32 -5.49
C THR A 28 22.99 -9.97 -5.20
N ALA A 29 23.65 -9.32 -6.17
CA ALA A 29 24.18 -7.96 -5.98
C ALA A 29 23.09 -6.88 -5.77
N ILE A 30 21.93 -6.99 -6.44
CA ILE A 30 20.79 -6.07 -6.24
C ILE A 30 20.05 -6.40 -4.94
N GLY A 31 19.91 -7.68 -4.60
CA GLY A 31 19.36 -8.17 -3.34
C GLY A 31 20.24 -7.76 -2.16
N ASP A 32 21.56 -7.79 -2.31
CA ASP A 32 22.53 -7.30 -1.34
C ASP A 32 22.50 -5.77 -1.25
N ARG A 33 22.26 -5.06 -2.35
CA ARG A 33 22.07 -3.60 -2.35
C ARG A 33 20.72 -3.17 -1.77
N LEU A 34 19.64 -3.94 -1.97
CA LEU A 34 18.33 -3.70 -1.36
C LEU A 34 18.31 -4.14 0.11
N THR A 35 19.08 -5.17 0.47
CA THR A 35 19.30 -5.58 1.86
C THR A 35 20.24 -4.60 2.57
N ALA A 36 21.24 -4.02 1.88
CA ALA A 36 22.07 -2.94 2.38
C ALA A 36 21.25 -1.63 2.50
N PHE A 37 20.39 -1.30 1.55
CA PHE A 37 19.46 -0.17 1.65
C PHE A 37 18.44 -0.40 2.78
N GLY A 38 17.95 -1.63 2.92
CA GLY A 38 17.13 -2.07 4.05
C GLY A 38 17.87 -2.02 5.39
N ARG A 39 19.17 -2.30 5.43
CA ARG A 39 20.06 -2.13 6.60
C ARG A 39 20.48 -0.68 6.84
N ILE A 40 20.49 0.20 5.86
CA ILE A 40 20.71 1.65 6.03
C ILE A 40 19.44 2.28 6.61
N ILE A 41 18.26 1.87 6.11
CA ILE A 41 16.97 2.25 6.67
C ILE A 41 16.83 1.66 8.08
N ALA A 42 17.17 0.38 8.31
CA ALA A 42 17.07 -0.26 9.62
C ALA A 42 18.19 0.16 10.61
N GLY A 43 19.39 0.46 10.12
CA GLY A 43 20.56 0.88 10.90
C GLY A 43 20.41 2.29 11.45
N ASN A 44 19.83 3.21 10.67
CA ASN A 44 19.44 4.53 11.17
C ASN A 44 18.33 4.49 12.24
N PHE A 45 17.67 3.34 12.44
CA PHE A 45 16.69 3.11 13.51
C PHE A 45 17.22 2.22 14.65
N GLY A 46 18.40 1.60 14.50
CA GLY A 46 19.02 0.74 15.51
C GLY A 46 19.78 1.52 16.59
N ASP A 47 20.37 2.66 16.24
CA ASP A 47 21.23 3.43 17.16
C ASP A 47 20.46 4.28 18.19
N VAL A 48 19.13 4.32 18.13
CA VAL A 48 18.29 5.00 19.13
C VAL A 48 17.80 4.05 20.24
N ALA A 49 17.99 2.73 20.09
CA ALA A 49 17.49 1.73 21.04
C ALA A 49 18.55 1.13 21.98
N MET A 50 19.81 1.53 21.89
CA MET A 50 20.89 1.08 22.77
C MET A 50 21.62 2.25 23.43
N ASN A 51 20.93 3.03 24.28
CA ASN A 51 21.62 3.80 25.32
C ASN A 51 20.77 4.12 26.57
N CYS A 52 19.73 3.34 26.87
CA CYS A 52 18.94 3.47 28.11
C CYS A 52 19.25 2.33 29.10
N GLY A 53 20.52 1.96 29.22
CA GLY A 53 20.95 0.90 30.13
C GLY A 53 22.41 1.07 30.50
N ASN A 54 22.73 2.17 31.21
CA ASN A 54 23.87 2.30 32.14
C ASN A 54 23.94 3.76 32.64
N ALA A 55 23.04 4.13 33.54
CA ALA A 55 23.15 5.37 34.32
C ALA A 55 22.73 5.13 35.77
N CYS A 56 23.27 4.08 36.37
CA CYS A 56 23.38 3.96 37.82
C CYS A 56 24.85 3.65 38.14
N SER A 57 25.64 4.69 38.41
CA SER A 57 26.90 4.56 39.14
C SER A 57 27.04 5.76 40.09
N PRO A 58 27.28 5.53 41.40
CA PRO A 58 27.44 6.58 42.39
C PRO A 58 28.93 6.87 42.60
N TYR A 59 29.45 7.98 42.07
CA TYR A 59 30.59 8.79 42.58
C TYR A 59 31.17 9.65 41.45
N ASN A 60 31.06 10.97 41.55
CA ASN A 60 32.21 11.88 41.39
C ASN A 60 31.83 13.30 41.86
N PRO A 61 32.66 14.00 42.66
CA PRO A 61 32.31 15.31 43.20
C PRO A 61 32.53 16.44 42.18
N ALA A 62 31.77 17.52 42.34
CA ALA A 62 31.77 18.70 41.48
C ALA A 62 33.16 19.38 41.40
N PRO A 63 33.52 20.01 40.25
CA PRO A 63 34.71 20.83 40.16
C PRO A 63 34.51 22.19 40.87
N ARG A 64 35.60 22.64 41.52
CA ARG A 64 35.67 23.86 42.33
C ARG A 64 35.54 25.12 41.47
N CYS A 65 34.91 26.14 42.06
CA CYS A 65 34.96 27.52 41.57
C CYS A 65 36.38 28.08 41.67
N GLY A 66 36.80 28.78 40.62
CA GLY A 66 38.07 29.51 40.54
C GLY A 66 38.79 29.17 39.26
N ASP A 67 38.56 29.96 38.21
CA ASP A 67 39.58 30.54 37.32
C ASP A 67 38.86 31.42 36.28
N GLU A 68 39.50 32.55 35.93
CA GLU A 68 38.96 33.70 35.23
C GLU A 68 38.22 33.38 33.91
N ILE A 69 36.98 33.88 33.79
CA ILE A 69 36.26 33.93 32.53
C ILE A 69 36.82 35.10 31.72
N GLU A 70 37.81 34.84 30.86
CA GLU A 70 38.09 35.74 29.75
C GLU A 70 36.85 35.79 28.84
N ASN A 71 36.20 36.95 28.79
CA ASN A 71 35.03 37.21 27.97
C ASN A 71 35.39 37.14 26.47
N PRO A 72 34.90 36.14 25.70
CA PRO A 72 35.26 35.99 24.29
C PRO A 72 34.62 37.06 23.38
N VAL A 73 33.74 37.91 23.90
CA VAL A 73 33.07 38.97 23.13
C VAL A 73 33.99 40.17 22.86
N ALA A 74 35.08 40.33 23.61
CA ALA A 74 36.00 41.47 23.43
C ALA A 74 36.97 41.33 22.25
N ARG A 75 37.10 40.14 21.64
CA ARG A 75 38.07 39.88 20.54
C ARG A 75 37.48 39.94 19.13
N LEU A 76 36.17 40.17 18.98
CA LEU A 76 35.48 40.22 17.68
C LEU A 76 35.19 41.64 17.17
N ALA A 77 35.62 42.68 17.89
CA ALA A 77 35.36 44.06 17.51
C ALA A 77 36.41 44.68 16.55
N GLU A 78 37.51 43.98 16.24
CA GLU A 78 38.62 44.52 15.42
C GLU A 78 38.71 43.97 13.99
N SER A 79 37.96 42.92 13.62
CA SER A 79 37.82 42.52 12.22
C SER A 79 36.56 43.15 11.65
N GLY A 80 36.72 44.22 10.86
CA GLY A 80 35.63 44.93 10.17
C GLY A 80 34.86 44.10 9.13
N ILE A 81 34.73 42.79 9.31
CA ILE A 81 34.00 41.87 8.46
C ILE A 81 32.58 41.76 9.04
N ARG A 82 31.68 42.59 8.51
CA ARG A 82 30.24 42.46 8.77
C ARG A 82 29.81 41.11 8.14
N PRO A 83 29.38 40.09 8.90
CA PRO A 83 28.97 38.83 8.30
C PRO A 83 27.79 39.09 7.37
N GLU A 84 27.83 38.53 6.17
CA GLU A 84 26.74 38.60 5.21
C GLU A 84 25.49 37.96 5.84
N ALA A 85 24.60 38.80 6.39
CA ALA A 85 23.42 38.38 7.13
C ALA A 85 22.51 37.42 6.33
N ARG A 86 22.62 37.45 5.00
CA ARG A 86 21.86 36.62 4.06
C ARG A 86 22.25 35.14 4.12
N ASP A 87 23.52 34.82 4.40
CA ASP A 87 23.99 33.42 4.49
C ASP A 87 23.69 32.80 5.86
N SER A 88 23.75 33.60 6.93
CA SER A 88 23.34 33.16 8.26
C SER A 88 21.84 32.88 8.35
N GLU A 89 21.01 33.67 7.65
CA GLU A 89 19.57 33.46 7.61
C GLU A 89 19.24 32.17 6.85
N ASN A 90 19.84 31.97 5.67
CA ASN A 90 19.66 30.75 4.87
C ASN A 90 20.11 29.47 5.62
N GLN A 91 21.26 29.49 6.31
CA GLN A 91 21.72 28.36 7.14
C GLN A 91 20.81 28.11 8.36
N ALA A 92 20.31 29.16 9.01
CA ALA A 92 19.37 29.02 10.12
C ALA A 92 18.02 28.43 9.66
N THR A 93 17.53 28.79 8.47
CA THR A 93 16.32 28.18 7.90
C THR A 93 16.50 26.72 7.51
N GLU A 94 17.63 26.34 6.89
CA GLU A 94 17.90 24.95 6.51
C GLU A 94 18.05 24.05 7.74
N THR A 95 18.80 24.49 8.76
CA THR A 95 18.95 23.75 10.02
C THR A 95 17.64 23.61 10.80
N LYS A 96 16.79 24.65 10.82
CA LYS A 96 15.44 24.59 11.43
C LYS A 96 14.50 23.63 10.67
N LYS A 97 14.58 23.61 9.34
CA LYS A 97 13.78 22.71 8.50
C LYS A 97 14.23 21.26 8.67
N GLU A 98 15.53 21.01 8.75
CA GLU A 98 16.12 19.69 8.99
C GLU A 98 15.74 19.15 10.38
N THR A 99 15.86 19.97 11.43
CA THR A 99 15.45 19.59 12.80
C THR A 99 13.96 19.31 12.92
N THR A 100 13.11 20.12 12.25
CA THR A 100 11.65 19.90 12.22
C THR A 100 11.28 18.61 11.50
N LEU A 101 11.90 18.31 10.34
CA LEU A 101 11.66 17.08 9.59
C LEU A 101 12.12 15.85 10.39
N ARG A 102 13.30 15.91 11.02
CA ARG A 102 13.83 14.82 11.86
C ARG A 102 12.91 14.51 13.03
N TRP A 103 12.40 15.52 13.73
CA TRP A 103 11.45 15.32 14.82
C TRP A 103 10.16 14.64 14.35
N LEU A 104 9.60 15.08 13.21
CA LEU A 104 8.38 14.52 12.66
C LEU A 104 8.57 13.07 12.21
N LEU A 105 9.69 12.76 11.55
CA LEU A 105 10.05 11.39 11.18
C LEU A 105 10.22 10.50 12.41
N ASN A 106 10.82 11.00 13.48
CA ASN A 106 10.97 10.28 14.74
C ASN A 106 9.62 10.05 15.44
N ALA A 107 8.71 11.03 15.40
CA ALA A 107 7.36 10.88 15.95
C ALA A 107 6.56 9.83 15.16
N LEU A 108 6.67 9.82 13.83
CA LEU A 108 6.01 8.84 12.95
C LEU A 108 6.64 7.44 13.02
N SER A 109 7.92 7.32 13.38
CA SER A 109 8.59 6.01 13.53
C SER A 109 8.22 5.28 14.82
N THR A 110 7.60 5.97 15.79
CA THR A 110 7.09 5.34 17.01
C THR A 110 6.07 4.23 16.71
N SER A 111 5.92 3.28 17.63
CA SER A 111 4.91 2.19 17.54
C SER A 111 3.48 2.74 17.33
N VAL A 112 3.16 3.87 17.95
CA VAL A 112 1.86 4.56 17.80
C VAL A 112 1.80 5.28 16.46
N GLY A 113 2.84 6.05 16.09
CA GLY A 113 2.93 6.77 14.83
C GLY A 113 2.74 5.85 13.62
N ARG A 114 3.39 4.70 13.60
CA ARG A 114 3.24 3.71 12.52
C ARG A 114 1.84 3.15 12.40
N LYS A 115 1.13 2.92 13.51
CA LYS A 115 -0.28 2.51 13.48
C LYS A 115 -1.16 3.61 12.89
N VAL A 116 -0.92 4.89 13.22
CA VAL A 116 -1.63 6.03 12.64
C VAL A 116 -1.38 6.13 11.13
N VAL A 117 -0.13 6.00 10.69
CA VAL A 117 0.19 5.99 9.25
C VAL A 117 -0.47 4.79 8.56
N LEU A 118 -0.46 3.62 9.17
CA LEU A 118 -1.16 2.43 8.65
C LEU A 118 -2.66 2.67 8.47
N ALA A 119 -3.30 3.32 9.46
CA ALA A 119 -4.72 3.68 9.40
C ALA A 119 -5.01 4.68 8.27
N ILE A 120 -4.22 5.74 8.16
CA ILE A 120 -4.40 6.77 7.12
C ILE A 120 -4.20 6.15 5.73
N THR A 121 -3.12 5.39 5.53
CA THR A 121 -2.86 4.74 4.24
C THR A 121 -3.98 3.77 3.87
N GLY A 122 -4.51 3.01 4.84
CA GLY A 122 -5.66 2.13 4.62
C GLY A 122 -6.93 2.87 4.20
N LEU A 123 -7.23 4.01 4.82
CA LEU A 123 -8.40 4.83 4.46
C LEU A 123 -8.25 5.50 3.09
N LEU A 124 -7.04 5.94 2.72
CA LEU A 124 -6.77 6.45 1.37
C LEU A 124 -6.96 5.35 0.31
N LEU A 125 -6.51 4.12 0.58
CA LEU A 125 -6.77 2.97 -0.28
C LEU A 125 -8.27 2.63 -0.36
N CYS A 126 -9.03 2.79 0.73
CA CYS A 126 -10.49 2.66 0.70
C CYS A 126 -11.13 3.69 -0.24
N GLY A 127 -10.66 4.95 -0.22
CA GLY A 127 -11.10 5.98 -1.15
C GLY A 127 -10.81 5.63 -2.62
N PHE A 128 -9.63 5.08 -2.90
CA PHE A 128 -9.31 4.55 -4.22
C PHE A 128 -10.26 3.43 -4.63
N LEU A 129 -10.58 2.47 -3.74
CA LEU A 129 -11.50 1.37 -4.05
C LEU A 129 -12.89 1.87 -4.44
N VAL A 130 -13.39 2.94 -3.82
CA VAL A 130 -14.67 3.57 -4.20
C VAL A 130 -14.60 4.10 -5.63
N ALA A 131 -13.60 4.93 -5.94
CA ALA A 131 -13.44 5.51 -7.27
C ALA A 131 -13.21 4.42 -8.34
N HIS A 132 -12.40 3.42 -8.00
CA HIS A 132 -12.09 2.30 -8.88
C HIS A 132 -13.32 1.46 -9.19
N LEU A 133 -14.10 1.09 -8.16
CA LEU A 133 -15.36 0.37 -8.36
C LEU A 133 -16.37 1.20 -9.14
N ALA A 134 -16.51 2.50 -8.84
CA ALA A 134 -17.44 3.38 -9.54
C ALA A 134 -17.16 3.45 -11.05
N GLY A 135 -15.89 3.60 -11.45
CA GLY A 135 -15.51 3.52 -12.86
C GLY A 135 -15.77 2.15 -13.48
N ASN A 136 -15.49 1.07 -12.74
CA ASN A 136 -15.74 -0.30 -13.20
C ASN A 136 -17.23 -0.61 -13.35
N MET A 137 -18.11 0.02 -12.57
CA MET A 137 -19.56 -0.17 -12.69
C MET A 137 -20.10 0.25 -14.07
N LEU A 138 -19.39 1.10 -14.80
CA LEU A 138 -19.74 1.44 -16.19
C LEU A 138 -19.73 0.22 -17.12
N LEU A 139 -18.99 -0.84 -16.78
CA LEU A 139 -18.98 -2.09 -17.56
C LEU A 139 -20.30 -2.86 -17.44
N HIS A 140 -21.10 -2.60 -16.40
CA HIS A 140 -22.44 -3.18 -16.23
C HIS A 140 -23.55 -2.36 -16.89
N VAL A 141 -23.24 -1.19 -17.47
CA VAL A 141 -24.21 -0.42 -18.24
C VAL A 141 -24.53 -1.20 -19.53
N PRO A 142 -25.81 -1.41 -19.88
CA PRO A 142 -26.21 -2.18 -21.05
C PRO A 142 -26.10 -1.36 -22.35
N ASP A 143 -24.95 -0.76 -22.62
CA ASP A 143 -24.67 0.09 -23.78
C ASP A 143 -23.57 -0.47 -24.70
N GLY A 144 -23.25 -1.76 -24.54
CA GLY A 144 -22.18 -2.42 -25.29
C GLY A 144 -20.76 -1.99 -24.85
N GLY A 145 -20.60 -1.39 -23.68
CA GLY A 145 -19.28 -0.97 -23.16
C GLY A 145 -18.88 0.46 -23.56
N LYS A 146 -19.77 1.20 -24.24
CA LYS A 146 -19.53 2.57 -24.70
C LYS A 146 -19.15 3.49 -23.53
N SER A 147 -19.93 3.52 -22.45
CA SER A 147 -19.67 4.35 -21.28
C SER A 147 -18.32 4.04 -20.63
N TYR A 148 -17.97 2.75 -20.55
CA TYR A 148 -16.67 2.33 -19.99
C TYR A 148 -15.50 2.77 -20.89
N ASN A 149 -15.64 2.60 -22.21
CA ASN A 149 -14.61 3.02 -23.16
C ASN A 149 -14.42 4.54 -23.15
N GLU A 150 -15.50 5.32 -23.18
CA GLU A 150 -15.44 6.79 -23.08
C GLU A 150 -14.75 7.25 -21.80
N TYR A 151 -15.09 6.63 -20.66
CA TYR A 151 -14.43 6.88 -19.38
C TYR A 151 -12.93 6.55 -19.42
N ALA A 152 -12.56 5.37 -19.93
CA ALA A 152 -11.17 4.93 -20.04
C ALA A 152 -10.35 5.88 -20.94
N HIS A 153 -10.90 6.27 -22.09
CA HIS A 153 -10.28 7.22 -23.01
C HIS A 153 -10.13 8.61 -22.37
N ALA A 154 -11.14 9.07 -21.61
CA ALA A 154 -11.06 10.35 -20.89
C ALA A 154 -9.95 10.35 -19.83
N LEU A 155 -9.78 9.25 -19.08
CA LEU A 155 -8.67 9.10 -18.13
C LEU A 155 -7.32 9.11 -18.84
N HIS A 156 -7.18 8.37 -19.94
CA HIS A 156 -5.92 8.27 -20.67
C HIS A 156 -5.52 9.57 -21.36
N LYS A 157 -6.47 10.43 -21.73
CA LYS A 157 -6.19 11.79 -22.20
C LYS A 157 -5.47 12.64 -21.14
N GLN A 158 -5.69 12.37 -19.85
CA GLN A 158 -5.03 13.05 -18.73
C GLN A 158 -3.77 12.30 -18.29
N ALA A 159 -2.89 11.97 -19.23
CA ALA A 159 -1.74 11.09 -19.02
C ALA A 159 -0.82 11.51 -17.85
N ALA A 160 -0.62 12.81 -17.63
CA ALA A 160 0.20 13.33 -16.53
C ALA A 160 -0.42 13.07 -15.15
N LEU A 161 -1.71 13.39 -14.99
CA LEU A 161 -2.45 13.17 -13.74
C LEU A 161 -2.56 11.67 -13.45
N LEU A 162 -2.85 10.87 -14.49
CA LEU A 162 -2.90 9.42 -14.38
C LEU A 162 -1.55 8.82 -13.92
N ALA A 163 -0.43 9.29 -14.46
CA ALA A 163 0.91 8.82 -14.05
C ALA A 163 1.21 9.16 -12.58
N VAL A 164 0.85 10.37 -12.12
CA VAL A 164 1.01 10.76 -10.71
C VAL A 164 0.12 9.91 -9.81
N ALA A 165 -1.15 9.71 -10.18
CA ALA A 165 -2.08 8.87 -9.44
C ALA A 165 -1.58 7.42 -9.35
N GLU A 166 -1.06 6.86 -10.44
CA GLU A 166 -0.52 5.50 -10.48
C GLU A 166 0.71 5.33 -9.60
N VAL A 167 1.72 6.20 -9.75
CA VAL A 167 2.95 6.13 -8.94
C VAL A 167 2.65 6.40 -7.47
N GLY A 168 1.77 7.38 -7.19
CA GLY A 168 1.34 7.70 -5.84
C GLY A 168 0.59 6.56 -5.17
N LEU A 169 -0.35 5.93 -5.88
CA LEU A 169 -1.11 4.79 -5.37
C LEU A 169 -0.22 3.56 -5.16
N PHE A 170 0.72 3.28 -6.07
CA PHE A 170 1.69 2.21 -5.91
C PHE A 170 2.56 2.44 -4.66
N GLY A 171 3.07 3.66 -4.48
CA GLY A 171 3.82 4.04 -3.28
C GLY A 171 2.99 3.90 -2.00
N LEU A 172 1.74 4.36 -2.01
CA LEU A 172 0.80 4.23 -0.90
C LEU A 172 0.56 2.77 -0.52
N PHE A 173 0.38 1.90 -1.52
CA PHE A 173 0.15 0.48 -1.32
C PHE A 173 1.37 -0.24 -0.73
N ILE A 174 2.57 0.03 -1.26
CA ILE A 174 3.82 -0.52 -0.70
C ILE A 174 4.02 -0.03 0.74
N ALA A 175 3.81 1.26 1.01
CA ALA A 175 3.90 1.81 2.35
C ALA A 175 2.91 1.11 3.30
N HIS A 176 1.66 0.91 2.87
CA HIS A 176 0.64 0.20 3.64
C HIS A 176 1.10 -1.21 4.01
N ILE A 177 1.62 -1.99 3.06
CA ILE A 177 2.11 -3.36 3.30
C ILE A 177 3.31 -3.37 4.24
N VAL A 178 4.33 -2.56 3.99
CA VAL A 178 5.57 -2.56 4.79
C VAL A 178 5.24 -2.24 6.23
N ILE A 179 4.44 -1.20 6.47
CA ILE A 179 4.05 -0.79 7.82
C ILE A 179 3.13 -1.86 8.45
N ALA A 180 2.19 -2.44 7.69
CA ALA A 180 1.34 -3.52 8.18
C ALA A 180 2.15 -4.73 8.65
N LEU A 181 3.19 -5.13 7.92
CA LEU A 181 4.08 -6.22 8.30
C LEU A 181 4.91 -5.87 9.53
N GLN A 182 5.44 -4.65 9.62
CA GLN A 182 6.17 -4.18 10.80
C GLN A 182 5.28 -4.20 12.05
N VAL A 183 4.10 -3.59 11.98
CA VAL A 183 3.11 -3.56 13.07
C VAL A 183 2.66 -4.98 13.43
N SER A 184 2.50 -5.88 12.45
CA SER A 184 2.16 -7.28 12.70
C SER A 184 3.26 -8.03 13.46
N LYS A 185 4.53 -7.80 13.10
CA LYS A 185 5.69 -8.38 13.81
C LYS A 185 5.79 -7.86 15.23
N GLU A 186 5.59 -6.56 15.44
CA GLU A 186 5.62 -5.94 16.77
C GLU A 186 4.49 -6.41 17.67
N ASN A 187 3.27 -6.44 17.14
CA ASN A 187 2.13 -6.99 17.85
C ASN A 187 2.38 -8.47 18.22
N ARG A 188 3.08 -9.25 17.39
CA ARG A 188 3.46 -10.63 17.72
C ARG A 188 4.58 -10.71 18.76
N ALA A 189 5.59 -9.84 18.69
CA ALA A 189 6.72 -9.80 19.63
C ALA A 189 6.30 -9.34 21.03
N ALA A 190 5.42 -8.34 21.13
CA ALA A 190 4.88 -7.83 22.39
C ALA A 190 3.99 -8.85 23.14
N ARG A 191 3.74 -10.01 22.56
CA ARG A 191 2.96 -11.11 23.14
C ARG A 191 3.83 -12.27 23.63
N LYS A 192 5.15 -12.11 23.65
CA LYS A 192 6.06 -13.09 24.26
C LYS A 192 5.94 -13.01 25.79
N ASP A 193 4.84 -13.55 26.30
CA ASP A 193 4.71 -14.26 27.57
C ASP A 193 3.36 -14.98 27.54
N GLY A 194 3.38 -16.30 27.75
CA GLY A 194 2.19 -17.15 27.81
C GLY A 194 1.39 -16.91 29.09
N TYR A 195 0.88 -15.69 29.30
CA TYR A 195 -0.04 -15.45 30.40
C TYR A 195 -1.43 -15.98 30.03
N ALA A 196 -1.87 -16.94 30.83
CA ALA A 196 -3.12 -17.69 30.79
C ALA A 196 -4.38 -16.83 31.05
N VAL A 197 -4.46 -15.64 30.44
CA VAL A 197 -5.65 -14.81 30.45
C VAL A 197 -5.83 -14.22 29.05
N THR A 198 -6.64 -14.91 28.24
CA THR A 198 -7.26 -14.41 27.01
C THR A 198 -8.29 -13.31 27.30
N ARG A 199 -8.04 -12.42 28.26
CA ARG A 199 -8.79 -11.18 28.38
C ARG A 199 -8.08 -10.12 27.57
N SER A 200 -8.53 -9.93 26.34
CA SER A 200 -8.44 -8.60 25.75
C SER A 200 -9.10 -7.63 26.73
N LYS A 201 -8.37 -6.64 27.25
CA LYS A 201 -8.90 -5.49 28.03
C LYS A 201 -9.96 -4.65 27.27
N GLN A 202 -10.41 -5.13 26.12
CA GLN A 202 -11.50 -4.57 25.32
C GLN A 202 -12.56 -5.65 25.14
N GLU A 203 -13.65 -5.53 25.89
CA GLU A 203 -14.88 -6.26 25.64
C GLU A 203 -15.32 -5.98 24.19
N GLY A 204 -15.56 -7.03 23.40
CA GLY A 204 -16.04 -6.90 22.01
C GLY A 204 -15.02 -7.17 20.89
N ARG A 205 -13.91 -7.86 21.16
CA ARG A 205 -13.02 -8.46 20.13
C ARG A 205 -13.46 -9.86 19.68
N TYR A 206 -14.72 -10.24 19.92
CA TYR A 206 -15.22 -11.58 19.65
C TYR A 206 -16.19 -11.56 18.48
N ALA A 207 -15.81 -12.26 17.40
CA ALA A 207 -16.75 -12.75 16.39
C ALA A 207 -16.75 -14.30 16.31
N MET A 208 -15.82 -14.98 17.00
CA MET A 208 -15.85 -16.45 17.13
C MET A 208 -14.88 -16.87 18.25
N GLU A 209 -15.28 -17.83 19.08
CA GLU A 209 -14.40 -18.54 20.03
C GLU A 209 -13.20 -19.12 19.23
N GLY A 210 -11.97 -18.68 19.50
CA GLY A 210 -10.76 -19.09 18.74
C GLY A 210 -10.34 -18.18 17.57
N TYR A 211 -11.11 -17.13 17.26
CA TYR A 211 -10.77 -16.16 16.21
C TYR A 211 -9.68 -15.19 16.67
N ARG A 212 -8.49 -15.22 16.05
CA ARG A 212 -7.41 -14.25 16.30
C ARG A 212 -7.49 -13.12 15.26
N PRO A 213 -8.01 -11.93 15.61
CA PRO A 213 -8.28 -10.88 14.61
C PRO A 213 -7.00 -10.40 13.91
N ASP A 214 -5.86 -10.42 14.60
CA ASP A 214 -4.56 -10.04 14.07
C ASP A 214 -4.00 -11.05 13.05
N THR A 215 -4.23 -12.35 13.28
CA THR A 215 -3.81 -13.39 12.33
C THR A 215 -4.63 -13.34 11.05
N TRP A 216 -5.95 -13.18 11.16
CA TRP A 216 -6.84 -13.12 9.99
C TRP A 216 -6.66 -11.85 9.16
N MET A 217 -6.34 -10.70 9.77
CA MET A 217 -6.03 -9.48 9.02
C MET A 217 -4.80 -9.64 8.12
N LEU A 218 -3.75 -10.34 8.60
CA LEU A 218 -2.58 -10.64 7.79
C LEU A 218 -2.89 -11.66 6.68
N VAL A 219 -3.64 -12.72 6.99
CA VAL A 219 -4.03 -13.75 6.00
C VAL A 219 -4.86 -13.14 4.88
N THR A 220 -5.92 -12.39 5.21
CA THR A 220 -6.74 -11.69 4.22
C THR A 220 -5.91 -10.70 3.41
N GLY A 221 -4.99 -9.96 4.05
CA GLY A 221 -4.08 -9.05 3.35
C GLY A 221 -3.15 -9.75 2.35
N ILE A 222 -2.65 -10.94 2.66
CA ILE A 222 -1.84 -11.75 1.73
C ILE A 222 -2.69 -12.22 0.54
N VAL A 223 -3.93 -12.67 0.78
CA VAL A 223 -4.83 -13.08 -0.29
C VAL A 223 -5.19 -11.89 -1.19
N VAL A 224 -5.48 -10.71 -0.62
CA VAL A 224 -5.72 -9.47 -1.36
C VAL A 224 -4.48 -9.05 -2.17
N LEU A 225 -3.27 -9.22 -1.63
CA LEU A 225 -2.03 -8.98 -2.37
C LEU A 225 -1.90 -9.92 -3.58
N GLY A 226 -2.20 -11.21 -3.40
CA GLY A 226 -2.22 -12.17 -4.50
C GLY A 226 -3.25 -11.80 -5.58
N PHE A 227 -4.45 -11.39 -5.16
CA PHE A 227 -5.48 -10.86 -6.06
C PHE A 227 -4.99 -9.62 -6.81
N LEU A 228 -4.34 -8.66 -6.14
CA LEU A 228 -3.82 -7.46 -6.80
C LEU A 228 -2.74 -7.78 -7.83
N ILE A 229 -1.81 -8.70 -7.52
CA ILE A 229 -0.79 -9.13 -8.48
C ILE A 229 -1.46 -9.70 -9.73
N LEU A 230 -2.43 -10.59 -9.55
CA LEU A 230 -3.19 -11.18 -10.65
C LEU A 230 -3.94 -10.11 -11.45
N HIS A 231 -4.61 -9.17 -10.77
CA HIS A 231 -5.30 -8.04 -11.38
C HIS A 231 -4.37 -7.16 -12.23
N LEU A 232 -3.17 -6.82 -11.73
CA LEU A 232 -2.18 -6.04 -12.46
C LEU A 232 -1.58 -6.82 -13.64
N MET A 233 -1.34 -8.13 -13.47
CA MET A 233 -0.90 -8.99 -14.57
C MET A 233 -1.90 -9.04 -15.71
N ASP A 234 -3.19 -9.07 -15.39
CA ASP A 234 -4.27 -9.20 -16.36
C ASP A 234 -4.54 -7.90 -17.11
N PHE A 235 -4.74 -6.79 -16.39
CA PHE A 235 -5.22 -5.54 -16.96
C PHE A 235 -4.13 -4.51 -17.25
N LYS A 236 -3.14 -4.37 -16.35
CA LYS A 236 -2.09 -3.36 -16.51
C LYS A 236 -0.96 -3.83 -17.41
N MET A 237 -0.50 -5.07 -17.19
CA MET A 237 0.64 -5.63 -17.90
C MET A 237 0.22 -6.50 -19.09
N GLU A 238 -1.04 -6.93 -19.11
CA GLU A 238 -1.64 -7.78 -20.14
C GLU A 238 -0.80 -9.06 -20.39
N LEU A 239 -0.33 -9.74 -19.33
CA LEU A 239 0.61 -10.86 -19.44
C LEU A 239 -0.08 -12.20 -19.69
N ARG A 240 -1.24 -12.43 -19.08
CA ARG A 240 -1.95 -13.72 -19.10
C ARG A 240 -2.93 -13.88 -20.25
N ALA A 241 -3.23 -12.80 -20.96
CA ALA A 241 -4.30 -12.75 -21.95
C ALA A 241 -3.91 -12.07 -23.27
N LYS A 242 -2.62 -12.10 -23.63
CA LYS A 242 -2.12 -11.50 -24.88
C LYS A 242 -2.82 -12.00 -26.14
N GLU A 243 -3.23 -13.26 -26.14
CA GLU A 243 -3.95 -13.92 -27.23
C GLU A 243 -5.43 -13.52 -27.30
N PHE A 244 -6.00 -12.97 -26.21
CA PHE A 244 -7.38 -12.50 -26.14
C PHE A 244 -7.54 -11.01 -26.46
N TYR A 245 -6.45 -10.26 -26.61
CA TYR A 245 -6.48 -8.79 -26.69
C TYR A 245 -6.27 -8.22 -28.09
N GLN A 246 -6.11 -9.09 -29.09
CA GLN A 246 -5.90 -8.71 -30.48
C GLN A 246 -7.00 -9.29 -31.35
N LEU A 247 -7.53 -8.46 -32.24
CA LEU A 247 -8.41 -8.88 -33.32
C LEU A 247 -7.60 -9.67 -34.37
N ALA A 248 -8.30 -10.39 -35.24
CA ALA A 248 -7.66 -11.20 -36.30
C ALA A 248 -6.82 -10.36 -37.28
N ASP A 249 -7.05 -9.05 -37.34
CA ASP A 249 -6.30 -8.07 -38.13
C ASP A 249 -5.11 -7.45 -37.38
N GLY A 250 -4.86 -7.87 -36.13
CA GLY A 250 -3.78 -7.36 -35.28
C GLY A 250 -4.11 -6.04 -34.57
N SER A 251 -5.32 -5.49 -34.71
CA SER A 251 -5.74 -4.30 -33.97
C SER A 251 -6.07 -4.63 -32.50
N ALA A 252 -5.81 -3.68 -31.61
CA ALA A 252 -6.06 -3.86 -30.18
C ALA A 252 -7.55 -3.73 -29.87
N LEU A 253 -8.08 -4.61 -29.02
CA LEU A 253 -9.45 -4.49 -28.53
C LEU A 253 -9.67 -3.21 -27.71
N GLU A 254 -10.90 -2.70 -27.74
CA GLU A 254 -11.33 -1.64 -26.84
C GLU A 254 -11.28 -2.10 -25.36
N PRO A 255 -11.09 -1.18 -24.39
CA PRO A 255 -10.94 -1.52 -22.98
C PRO A 255 -12.07 -2.41 -22.40
N ALA A 256 -13.33 -2.12 -22.75
CA ALA A 256 -14.48 -2.90 -22.30
C ALA A 256 -14.45 -4.34 -22.84
N ASP A 257 -14.06 -4.51 -24.11
CA ASP A 257 -14.01 -5.83 -24.75
C ASP A 257 -12.90 -6.69 -24.13
N LYS A 258 -11.74 -6.10 -23.84
CA LYS A 258 -10.66 -6.77 -23.11
C LYS A 258 -11.13 -7.30 -21.75
N ALA A 259 -11.84 -6.46 -20.99
CA ALA A 259 -12.36 -6.85 -19.68
C ALA A 259 -13.41 -7.96 -19.78
N ASN A 260 -14.35 -7.84 -20.71
CA ASN A 260 -15.37 -8.85 -20.93
C ASN A 260 -14.78 -10.20 -21.42
N ALA A 261 -13.80 -10.17 -22.32
CA ALA A 261 -13.13 -11.37 -22.82
C ALA A 261 -12.39 -12.11 -21.71
N LEU A 262 -11.64 -11.38 -20.86
CA LEU A 262 -10.94 -11.99 -19.73
C LEU A 262 -11.92 -12.55 -18.69
N LEU A 263 -12.92 -11.76 -18.28
CA LEU A 263 -13.85 -12.16 -17.20
C LEU A 263 -14.80 -13.28 -17.64
N SER A 264 -15.14 -13.34 -18.92
CA SER A 264 -15.96 -14.42 -19.49
C SER A 264 -15.12 -15.62 -19.95
N SER A 265 -13.79 -15.56 -19.80
CA SER A 265 -12.93 -16.69 -20.14
C SER A 265 -13.19 -17.84 -19.18
N SER A 266 -13.12 -19.08 -19.69
CA SER A 266 -13.14 -20.30 -18.87
C SER A 266 -11.84 -20.52 -18.10
N ASN A 267 -10.99 -19.49 -17.94
CA ASN A 267 -9.74 -19.58 -17.22
C ASN A 267 -10.01 -19.71 -15.72
N LEU A 268 -9.78 -20.90 -15.18
CA LEU A 268 -10.07 -21.23 -13.80
C LEU A 268 -9.32 -20.32 -12.81
N ILE A 269 -8.10 -19.89 -13.16
CA ILE A 269 -7.31 -18.98 -12.32
C ILE A 269 -7.98 -17.60 -12.24
N THR A 270 -8.54 -17.09 -13.35
CA THR A 270 -9.32 -15.84 -13.36
C THR A 270 -10.57 -16.00 -12.49
N ILE A 271 -11.38 -17.02 -12.73
CA ILE A 271 -12.66 -17.21 -12.02
C ILE A 271 -12.42 -17.36 -10.51
N ILE A 272 -11.54 -18.27 -10.11
CA ILE A 272 -11.25 -18.52 -8.68
C ILE A 272 -10.53 -17.34 -8.06
N GLY A 273 -9.51 -16.79 -8.74
CA GLY A 273 -8.68 -15.71 -8.21
C GLY A 273 -9.47 -14.43 -7.94
N TYR A 274 -10.31 -13.99 -8.87
CA TYR A 274 -11.15 -12.80 -8.67
C TYR A 274 -12.27 -13.05 -7.67
N THR A 275 -12.84 -14.26 -7.62
CA THR A 275 -13.90 -14.59 -6.65
C THR A 275 -13.34 -14.63 -5.22
N ILE A 276 -12.29 -15.41 -4.97
CA ILE A 276 -11.65 -15.51 -3.65
C ILE A 276 -11.07 -14.15 -3.24
N GLY A 277 -10.43 -13.44 -4.17
CA GLY A 277 -9.90 -12.10 -3.94
C GLY A 277 -10.96 -11.11 -3.48
N SER A 278 -12.15 -11.12 -4.10
CA SER A 278 -13.27 -10.26 -3.72
C SER A 278 -13.81 -10.58 -2.33
N PHE A 279 -13.96 -11.86 -1.98
CA PHE A 279 -14.38 -12.25 -0.62
C PHE A 279 -13.31 -11.92 0.43
N ALA A 280 -12.03 -12.14 0.13
CA ALA A 280 -10.95 -11.75 1.01
C ALA A 280 -10.93 -10.22 1.22
N LEU A 281 -11.25 -9.44 0.18
CA LEU A 281 -11.37 -7.98 0.28
C LEU A 281 -12.52 -7.58 1.21
N ILE A 282 -13.69 -8.25 1.18
CA ILE A 282 -14.78 -7.99 2.14
C ILE A 282 -14.28 -8.16 3.57
N ALA A 283 -13.66 -9.31 3.87
CA ALA A 283 -13.14 -9.59 5.20
C ALA A 283 -12.06 -8.56 5.62
N HIS A 284 -11.13 -8.24 4.72
CA HIS A 284 -10.06 -7.28 4.96
C HIS A 284 -10.60 -5.88 5.27
N LEU A 285 -11.59 -5.40 4.50
CA LEU A 285 -12.20 -4.09 4.70
C LEU A 285 -13.08 -4.04 5.95
N ALA A 286 -13.87 -5.08 6.22
CA ALA A 286 -14.76 -5.13 7.38
C ALA A 286 -13.97 -4.97 8.69
N HIS A 287 -12.78 -5.58 8.77
CA HIS A 287 -11.87 -5.42 9.91
C HIS A 287 -11.02 -4.16 9.82
N GLY A 288 -10.41 -3.89 8.66
CA GLY A 288 -9.47 -2.80 8.46
C GLY A 288 -10.10 -1.41 8.65
N PHE A 289 -11.31 -1.20 8.12
CA PHE A 289 -12.00 0.08 8.20
C PHE A 289 -12.25 0.49 9.65
N GLN A 290 -12.94 -0.35 10.43
CA GLN A 290 -13.16 -0.10 11.86
C GLN A 290 -11.83 0.10 12.62
N SER A 291 -10.83 -0.74 12.35
CA SER A 291 -9.53 -0.69 13.03
C SER A 291 -8.81 0.64 12.79
N ALA A 292 -8.98 1.23 11.60
CA ALA A 292 -8.41 2.53 11.26
C ALA A 292 -9.00 3.64 12.14
N PHE A 293 -10.32 3.74 12.25
CA PHE A 293 -10.97 4.75 13.11
C PHE A 293 -10.62 4.59 14.59
N GLN A 294 -10.51 3.36 15.08
CA GLN A 294 -10.07 3.09 16.44
C GLN A 294 -8.63 3.56 16.69
N THR A 295 -7.75 3.34 15.71
CA THR A 295 -6.34 3.75 15.78
C THR A 295 -6.18 5.26 15.73
N LEU A 296 -7.06 5.96 15.01
CA LEU A 296 -7.12 7.42 14.97
C LEU A 296 -7.72 8.05 16.24
N GLY A 297 -8.10 7.25 17.23
CA GLY A 297 -8.69 7.74 18.48
C GLY A 297 -10.18 8.07 18.40
N ILE A 298 -10.83 7.76 17.27
CA ILE A 298 -12.28 7.95 17.08
C ILE A 298 -13.01 6.73 17.66
N ASN A 299 -12.80 6.47 18.95
CA ASN A 299 -13.43 5.38 19.68
C ASN A 299 -14.23 5.94 20.86
N HIS A 300 -15.56 5.91 20.75
CA HIS A 300 -16.47 6.40 21.78
C HIS A 300 -17.73 5.52 21.82
N PRO A 301 -18.25 5.13 23.00
CA PRO A 301 -19.41 4.22 23.12
C PRO A 301 -20.63 4.61 22.26
N LYS A 302 -20.85 5.92 22.08
CA LYS A 302 -21.93 6.47 21.26
C LYS A 302 -21.78 6.24 19.74
N TYR A 303 -20.56 6.37 19.20
CA TYR A 303 -20.34 6.35 17.74
C TYR A 303 -19.60 5.10 17.24
N THR A 304 -18.90 4.38 18.12
CA THR A 304 -18.21 3.14 17.76
C THR A 304 -19.15 2.07 17.15
N PRO A 305 -20.38 1.85 17.66
CA PRO A 305 -21.32 0.93 17.02
C PRO A 305 -21.69 1.38 15.60
N LEU A 306 -21.94 2.68 15.39
CA LEU A 306 -22.25 3.24 14.09
C LEU A 306 -21.09 3.06 13.10
N ILE A 307 -19.86 3.36 13.51
CA ILE A 307 -18.65 3.18 12.67
C ILE A 307 -18.48 1.72 12.27
N LYS A 308 -18.72 0.78 13.20
CA LYS A 308 -18.69 -0.66 12.91
C LYS A 308 -19.72 -1.05 11.85
N THR A 309 -20.96 -0.60 12.00
CA THR A 309 -22.04 -0.87 11.03
C THR A 309 -21.74 -0.26 9.66
N ILE A 310 -21.31 0.99 9.61
CA ILE A 310 -20.91 1.66 8.37
C ILE A 310 -19.74 0.93 7.71
N GLY A 311 -18.73 0.54 8.49
CA GLY A 311 -17.57 -0.22 7.98
C GLY A 311 -17.96 -1.57 7.39
N LEU A 312 -18.92 -2.27 8.01
CA LEU A 312 -19.44 -3.53 7.50
C LEU A 312 -20.23 -3.34 6.20
N ILE A 313 -21.12 -2.35 6.15
CA ILE A 313 -21.89 -2.00 4.94
C ILE A 313 -20.92 -1.62 3.82
N PHE A 314 -19.94 -0.77 4.11
CA PHE A 314 -18.91 -0.36 3.16
C PHE A 314 -18.16 -1.57 2.59
N ALA A 315 -17.66 -2.45 3.46
CA ALA A 315 -16.95 -3.65 3.05
C ALA A 315 -17.81 -4.57 2.16
N PHE A 316 -19.09 -4.73 2.51
CA PHE A 316 -20.03 -5.54 1.74
C PHE A 316 -20.31 -4.92 0.37
N VAL A 317 -20.65 -3.63 0.31
CA VAL A 317 -20.94 -2.93 -0.96
C VAL A 317 -19.74 -2.97 -1.89
N ILE A 318 -18.54 -2.66 -1.39
CA ILE A 318 -17.32 -2.66 -2.20
C ILE A 318 -16.99 -4.07 -2.70
N GLY A 319 -16.96 -5.05 -1.79
CA GLY A 319 -16.55 -6.39 -2.16
C GLY A 319 -17.58 -7.15 -2.99
N VAL A 320 -18.89 -6.96 -2.77
CA VAL A 320 -19.94 -7.50 -3.64
C VAL A 320 -19.90 -6.81 -5.00
N GLY A 321 -19.65 -5.50 -5.05
CA GLY A 321 -19.43 -4.76 -6.28
C GLY A 321 -18.31 -5.38 -7.12
N PHE A 322 -17.14 -5.65 -6.52
CA PHE A 322 -16.05 -6.35 -7.21
C PHE A 322 -16.37 -7.81 -7.54
N ALA A 323 -17.05 -8.54 -6.66
CA ALA A 323 -17.45 -9.93 -6.90
C ALA A 323 -18.45 -10.07 -8.05
N SER A 324 -19.24 -9.02 -8.35
CA SER A 324 -20.22 -9.03 -9.44
C SER A 324 -19.60 -9.27 -10.82
N PHE A 325 -18.36 -8.82 -11.05
CA PHE A 325 -17.66 -8.94 -12.34
C PHE A 325 -17.32 -10.39 -12.70
N PRO A 326 -16.58 -11.16 -11.88
CA PRO A 326 -16.32 -12.57 -12.19
C PRO A 326 -17.59 -13.42 -12.18
N ILE A 327 -18.59 -13.10 -11.35
CA ILE A 327 -19.88 -13.80 -11.35
C ILE A 327 -20.63 -13.56 -12.66
N SER A 328 -20.72 -12.30 -13.12
CA SER A 328 -21.34 -12.00 -14.41
C SER A 328 -20.57 -12.64 -15.57
N GLY A 329 -19.24 -12.66 -15.50
CA GLY A 329 -18.39 -13.33 -16.47
C GLY A 329 -18.67 -14.83 -16.54
N LEU A 330 -18.81 -15.51 -15.39
CA LEU A 330 -19.16 -16.93 -15.32
C LEU A 330 -20.53 -17.23 -15.94
N LEU A 331 -21.53 -16.38 -15.66
CA LEU A 331 -22.88 -16.52 -16.23
C LEU A 331 -22.90 -16.32 -17.76
N LYS A 332 -22.01 -15.47 -18.29
CA LYS A 332 -21.86 -15.23 -19.74
C LYS A 332 -21.01 -16.31 -20.42
N GLY A 333 -19.90 -16.73 -19.81
CA GLY A 333 -18.97 -17.73 -20.33
C GLY A 333 -19.55 -19.16 -20.37
N GLY A 334 -20.52 -19.46 -19.50
CA GLY A 334 -21.30 -20.71 -19.58
C GLY A 334 -22.20 -20.80 -20.82
N ARG A 335 -22.45 -19.69 -21.53
CA ARG A 335 -23.07 -19.67 -22.85
C ARG A 335 -21.95 -19.64 -23.89
N SER A 336 -21.47 -20.82 -24.27
CA SER A 336 -20.45 -20.96 -25.31
C SER A 336 -20.82 -20.11 -26.56
N PRO A 337 -19.89 -19.29 -27.10
CA PRO A 337 -20.14 -18.47 -28.29
C PRO A 337 -20.38 -19.23 -29.60
N SER A 338 -20.51 -20.57 -29.58
CA SER A 338 -20.71 -21.36 -30.80
C SER A 338 -22.01 -21.04 -31.54
N THR A 339 -22.92 -20.25 -30.95
CA THR A 339 -24.21 -19.90 -31.57
C THR A 339 -24.17 -18.59 -32.38
N LYS A 340 -23.11 -17.76 -32.31
CA LYS A 340 -23.09 -16.47 -33.04
C LYS A 340 -22.38 -16.48 -34.40
N MET A 341 -21.68 -17.56 -34.76
CA MET A 341 -21.07 -17.68 -36.10
C MET A 341 -22.00 -18.29 -37.16
N ASN A 342 -23.22 -18.71 -36.80
CA ASN A 342 -24.18 -19.28 -37.74
C ASN A 342 -25.33 -18.34 -38.15
N ASP A 343 -25.43 -17.17 -37.54
CA ASP A 343 -26.53 -16.21 -37.78
C ASP A 343 -26.12 -15.02 -38.68
N GLN A 344 -24.92 -15.09 -39.28
CA GLN A 344 -24.48 -14.14 -40.33
C GLN A 344 -24.26 -14.84 -41.68
N ARG A 345 -24.86 -16.03 -41.86
CA ARG A 345 -24.77 -16.83 -43.09
C ARG A 345 -26.13 -17.22 -43.66
N HIS A 346 -27.14 -16.37 -43.48
CA HIS A 346 -28.43 -16.48 -44.16
C HIS A 346 -28.89 -15.15 -44.73
#